data_AF-A0A2E5J7E1-F1
#
_entry.id   AF-A0A2E5J7E1-F1
#
_cell.length_a   1.000
_cell.length_b   1.000
_cell.length_c   1.000
_cell.angle_alpha   90.00
_cell.angle_beta   90.00
_cell.angle_gamma   90.00
#
_symmetry.space_group_name_H-M   'P 1'
#
loop_
_entity.id
_entity.type
_entity.pdbx_description
1 polymer ?
#
loop_
_entity_poly.entity_id
_entity_poly.type
_entity_poly.pdbx_seq_one_letter_code
_entity_poly.pdbx_strand_id
1 'polypeptide(L)'
;MDNKEPQIIIKNTQPYGVLSLVFGFIGIFILSFILSPLAVILGILAIANEDYTAGIIGIIFAALGILTSPILMALINMPTITYITNGVML
;
A
#
# COMPACT_ATOMS: atom_id res chain seq x y z
N MET A 1 43.99 -19.17 -20.37
CA MET A 1 42.80 -19.61 -19.60
C MET A 1 42.60 -18.60 -18.50
N ASP A 2 41.52 -17.83 -18.56
CA ASP A 2 41.22 -16.72 -17.66
C ASP A 2 40.60 -17.28 -16.36
N ASN A 3 41.41 -17.40 -15.32
CA ASN A 3 40.99 -17.86 -13.99
C ASN A 3 40.29 -16.71 -13.26
N LYS A 4 39.00 -16.51 -13.53
CA LYS A 4 38.16 -15.60 -12.75
C LYS A 4 37.63 -16.36 -11.54
N GLU A 5 38.23 -16.12 -10.38
CA GLU A 5 37.75 -16.60 -9.09
C GLU A 5 36.29 -16.16 -8.87
N PRO A 6 35.43 -16.98 -8.24
CA PRO A 6 34.03 -16.67 -8.06
C PRO A 6 33.88 -15.46 -7.11
N GLN A 7 33.65 -14.29 -7.69
CA GLN A 7 33.36 -13.06 -6.96
C GLN A 7 31.92 -13.10 -6.45
N ILE A 8 31.74 -13.20 -5.13
CA ILE A 8 30.42 -13.16 -4.49
C ILE A 8 29.98 -11.68 -4.42
N ILE A 9 29.03 -11.30 -5.27
CA ILE A 9 28.43 -9.95 -5.26
C ILE A 9 27.30 -9.95 -4.23
N ILE A 10 27.50 -9.26 -3.10
CA ILE A 10 26.45 -9.04 -2.09
C ILE A 10 25.63 -7.82 -2.55
N LYS A 11 24.48 -8.04 -3.19
CA LYS A 11 23.50 -6.97 -3.47
C LYS A 11 22.82 -6.58 -2.16
N ASN A 12 23.07 -5.35 -1.68
CA ASN A 12 22.31 -4.76 -0.57
C ASN A 12 20.98 -4.23 -1.10
N THR A 13 19.93 -5.05 -1.07
CA THR A 13 18.59 -4.67 -1.53
C THR A 13 17.92 -3.74 -0.53
N GLN A 14 17.50 -2.56 -0.98
CA GLN A 14 16.75 -1.63 -0.14
C GLN A 14 15.31 -2.13 0.04
N PRO A 15 14.74 -2.14 1.25
CA PRO A 15 13.46 -2.83 1.54
C PRO A 15 12.20 -2.04 1.12
N TYR A 16 12.29 -1.20 0.09
CA TYR A 16 11.19 -0.32 -0.35
C TYR A 16 9.92 -1.09 -0.73
N GLY A 17 10.06 -2.26 -1.34
CA GLY A 17 8.93 -3.13 -1.69
C GLY A 17 8.14 -3.59 -0.47
N VAL A 18 8.83 -4.06 0.57
CA VAL A 18 8.20 -4.53 1.82
C VAL A 18 7.53 -3.36 2.54
N LEU A 19 8.19 -2.20 2.59
CA LEU A 19 7.61 -0.98 3.15
C LEU A 19 6.32 -0.56 2.43
N SER A 20 6.31 -0.57 1.10
CA SER A 20 5.10 -0.29 0.30
C SER A 20 3.97 -1.27 0.62
N LEU A 21 4.29 -2.57 0.75
CA LEU A 21 3.30 -3.60 1.07
C LEU A 21 2.70 -3.40 2.46
N VAL A 22 3.53 -3.14 3.46
CA VAL A 22 3.09 -2.91 4.85
C VAL A 22 2.23 -1.64 4.94
N PHE A 23 2.67 -0.52 4.35
CA PHE A 23 1.88 0.71 4.35
C PHE A 23 0.60 0.57 3.53
N GLY A 24 0.63 -0.16 2.42
CA GLY A 24 -0.56 -0.44 1.61
C GLY A 24 -1.59 -1.25 2.39
N PHE A 25 -1.14 -2.30 3.09
CA PHE A 25 -2.01 -3.14 3.92
C PHE A 25 -2.60 -2.39 5.12
N ILE A 26 -1.78 -1.66 5.88
CA ILE A 26 -2.26 -0.84 7.00
C ILE A 26 -3.18 0.29 6.48
N GLY A 27 -2.89 0.79 5.29
CA GLY A 27 -3.71 1.75 4.56
C GLY A 27 -5.10 1.23 4.18
N ILE A 28 -5.45 -0.03 4.44
CA ILE A 28 -6.82 -0.54 4.26
C ILE A 28 -7.76 -0.06 5.37
N PHE A 29 -7.20 0.34 6.51
CA PHE A 29 -7.95 0.74 7.70
C PHE A 29 -8.11 2.27 7.79
N ILE A 30 -8.57 2.74 8.95
CA ILE A 30 -8.93 4.14 9.25
C ILE A 30 -7.81 5.14 8.87
N LEU A 31 -6.54 4.73 8.86
CA LEU A 31 -5.41 5.60 8.51
C LEU A 31 -5.07 5.64 7.01
N SER A 32 -5.97 5.14 6.15
CA SER A 32 -5.76 5.06 4.69
C SER A 32 -5.41 6.39 4.05
N PHE A 33 -6.03 7.48 4.52
CA PHE A 33 -5.90 8.80 3.91
C PHE A 33 -4.44 9.26 3.81
N ILE A 34 -3.61 8.87 4.78
CA ILE A 34 -2.18 9.22 4.81
C ILE A 34 -1.32 8.06 4.31
N LEU A 35 -1.63 6.83 4.73
CA LEU A 35 -0.76 5.67 4.44
C LEU A 35 -0.90 5.18 3.00
N SER A 36 -2.07 5.29 2.37
CA SER A 36 -2.26 4.86 1.00
C SER A 36 -1.46 5.70 -0.01
N PRO A 37 -1.50 7.05 0.01
CA PRO A 37 -0.62 7.84 -0.85
C PRO A 37 0.86 7.52 -0.65
N LEU A 38 1.27 7.28 0.61
CA LEU A 38 2.65 6.91 0.93
C LEU A 38 3.02 5.53 0.37
N ALA A 39 2.11 4.57 0.42
CA ALA A 39 2.27 3.24 -0.16
C ALA A 39 2.38 3.29 -1.69
N VAL A 40 1.64 4.19 -2.36
CA VAL A 40 1.78 4.42 -3.81
C VAL A 40 3.17 4.98 -4.13
N ILE A 41 3.63 6.01 -3.40
CA ILE A 41 4.97 6.60 -3.61
C ILE A 41 6.06 5.53 -3.41
N LEU A 42 5.99 4.77 -2.33
CA LEU A 42 6.94 3.70 -2.02
C LEU A 42 6.86 2.55 -3.02
N GLY A 43 5.67 2.25 -3.54
CA GLY A 43 5.47 1.22 -4.57
C GLY A 43 6.08 1.61 -5.91
N ILE A 44 5.96 2.89 -6.30
CA ILE A 44 6.64 3.45 -7.47
C ILE A 44 8.17 3.39 -7.28
N LEU A 45 8.67 3.75 -6.09
CA LEU A 45 10.11 3.60 -5.77
C LEU A 45 10.56 2.14 -5.82
N ALA A 46 9.75 1.19 -5.35
CA ALA A 46 10.07 -0.24 -5.39
C ALA A 46 10.18 -0.74 -6.84
N ILE A 47 9.26 -0.34 -7.71
CA ILE A 47 9.33 -0.64 -9.16
C ILE A 47 10.60 -0.06 -9.78
N ALA A 48 11.01 1.16 -9.39
CA ALA A 48 12.25 1.78 -9.87
C ALA A 48 13.52 1.05 -9.38
N ASN A 49 13.44 0.28 -8.29
CA ASN A 49 14.54 -0.49 -7.70
C ASN A 49 14.52 -1.99 -8.10
N GLU A 50 13.89 -2.34 -9.22
CA GLU A 50 13.74 -3.73 -9.70
C GLU A 50 12.84 -4.63 -8.82
N ASP A 51 12.22 -4.10 -7.77
CA ASP A 51 11.37 -4.81 -6.81
C ASP A 51 9.89 -4.80 -7.27
N TYR A 52 9.66 -5.26 -8.49
CA TYR A 52 8.37 -5.17 -9.19
C TYR A 52 7.23 -5.88 -8.44
N THR A 53 7.48 -7.09 -7.91
CA THR A 53 6.44 -7.92 -7.27
C THR A 53 5.87 -7.21 -6.05
N ALA A 54 6.75 -6.74 -5.16
CA ALA A 54 6.34 -6.08 -3.93
C ALA A 54 5.76 -4.68 -4.19
N GLY A 55 6.31 -3.93 -5.15
CA GLY A 55 5.79 -2.62 -5.55
C GLY A 55 4.38 -2.69 -6.14
N ILE A 56 4.11 -3.62 -7.06
CA ILE A 56 2.79 -3.79 -7.66
C ILE A 56 1.76 -4.20 -6.60
N ILE A 57 2.09 -5.17 -5.74
CA ILE A 57 1.19 -5.62 -4.67
C ILE A 57 0.89 -4.48 -3.69
N GLY A 58 1.90 -3.68 -3.33
CA GLY A 58 1.73 -2.51 -2.46
C GLY A 58 0.80 -1.45 -3.06
N ILE A 59 0.93 -1.17 -4.36
CA ILE A 59 0.04 -0.24 -5.07
C ILE A 59 -1.40 -0.77 -5.11
N ILE A 60 -1.59 -2.08 -5.35
CA ILE A 60 -2.93 -2.69 -5.33
C ILE A 60 -3.56 -2.56 -3.94
N PHE A 61 -2.81 -2.83 -2.88
CA PHE A 61 -3.31 -2.64 -1.52
C PHE A 61 -3.61 -1.19 -1.19
N ALA A 62 -2.80 -0.24 -1.67
CA ALA A 62 -3.07 1.18 -1.53
C ALA A 62 -4.39 1.58 -2.20
N ALA A 63 -4.64 1.07 -3.42
CA ALA A 63 -5.89 1.31 -4.14
C ALA A 63 -7.10 0.71 -3.40
N LEU A 64 -6.98 -0.54 -2.95
CA LEU A 64 -8.02 -1.19 -2.15
C LEU A 64 -8.29 -0.40 -0.87
N GLY A 65 -7.26 0.08 -0.18
CA GLY A 65 -7.44 0.84 1.04
C GLY A 65 -8.08 2.21 0.85
N ILE A 66 -7.91 2.85 -0.31
CA ILE A 66 -8.70 4.04 -0.65
C ILE A 66 -10.17 3.68 -0.83
N LEU A 67 -10.44 2.59 -1.56
CA LEU A 67 -11.79 2.15 -1.90
C LEU A 67 -12.57 1.61 -0.69
N THR A 68 -11.90 0.96 0.26
CA THR A 68 -12.53 0.35 1.44
C THR A 68 -12.51 1.24 2.67
N SER A 69 -11.89 2.43 2.60
CA SER A 69 -11.73 3.29 3.77
C SER A 69 -13.06 3.88 4.22
N PRO A 70 -13.46 3.65 5.50
CA PRO A 70 -14.66 4.25 6.06
C PRO A 70 -14.60 5.79 6.08
N ILE A 71 -13.40 6.37 6.26
CA ILE A 71 -13.22 7.83 6.29
C ILE A 71 -13.46 8.43 4.91
N LEU A 72 -12.86 7.87 3.87
CA LEU A 72 -13.08 8.35 2.50
C LEU A 72 -14.54 8.14 2.10
N MET A 73 -15.13 6.99 2.42
CA MET A 73 -16.54 6.71 2.14
C MET A 73 -17.48 7.70 2.87
N ALA A 74 -17.18 8.05 4.13
CA ALA A 74 -17.90 9.07 4.89
C ALA A 74 -17.75 10.47 4.29
N LEU A 75 -16.55 10.83 3.81
CA LEU A 75 -16.29 12.12 3.15
C LEU A 75 -17.05 12.26 1.83
N ILE A 76 -17.20 11.17 1.07
CA ILE A 76 -17.89 11.15 -0.23
C ILE A 76 -19.43 11.03 -0.04
N ASN A 77 -19.95 11.15 1.19
CA ASN A 77 -21.39 11.13 1.46
C ASN A 77 -22.08 9.85 1.00
N MET A 78 -21.36 8.71 1.00
CA MET A 78 -22.02 7.41 1.01
C MET A 78 -22.38 7.15 2.47
N PRO A 79 -23.64 7.38 2.91
CA PRO A 79 -24.03 6.92 4.22
C PRO A 79 -23.81 5.41 4.18
N THR A 80 -22.96 4.92 5.09
CA THR A 80 -23.01 3.52 5.51
C THR A 80 -24.49 3.22 5.62
N ILE A 81 -25.01 2.29 4.80
CA ILE A 81 -26.41 1.89 4.85
C ILE A 81 -26.55 1.11 6.16
N THR A 82 -26.53 1.85 7.26
CA THR A 82 -27.04 1.46 8.53
C THR A 82 -28.53 1.47 8.27
N TYR A 83 -29.12 0.30 8.08
CA TYR A 83 -30.56 0.13 8.17
C TYR A 83 -30.96 0.51 9.59
N ILE A 84 -31.09 1.81 9.87
CA ILE A 84 -31.67 2.34 11.09
C ILE A 84 -33.16 2.08 10.95
N THR A 85 -33.56 0.86 11.29
CA THR A 85 -34.96 0.45 11.37
C THR A 85 -35.70 1.25 12.46
N ASN A 86 -35.00 1.89 13.40
CA ASN A 86 -35.63 2.76 14.40
C ASN A 86 -34.70 3.91 14.87
N GLY A 87 -35.02 5.14 14.44
CA GLY A 87 -35.01 6.32 15.30
C GLY A 87 -33.67 6.98 15.68
N VAL A 88 -33.61 8.27 15.32
CA VAL A 88 -32.84 9.38 15.93
C VAL A 88 -31.43 9.63 15.36
N MET A 89 -31.33 10.75 14.63
CA MET A 89 -30.07 11.44 14.34
C MET A 89 -29.63 12.25 15.57
N LEU A 90 -28.37 12.09 15.96
CA LEU A 90 -27.60 13.11 16.67
C LEU A 90 -26.32 13.38 15.87
#